data_AF-A0A363MT12-F1
#
_entry.id   AF-A0A363MT12-F1
#
_cell.length_a   1.000
_cell.length_b   1.000
_cell.length_c   1.000
_cell.angle_alpha   90.00
_cell.angle_beta   90.00
_cell.angle_gamma   90.00
#
_symmetry.space_group_name_H-M   'P 1'
#
loop_
_entity.id
_entity.type
_entity.pdbx_description
1 polymer ?
#
loop_
_entity_poly.entity_id
_entity_poly.type
_entity_poly.pdbx_seq_one_letter_code
_entity_poly.pdbx_strand_id
1 'polypeptide(L)'
;MTLKFYTENKEYKSIYQPFIESPSKEFNWFYYYFKKGHVKIHKYIMSNFNGLIPTDFDYLDAVKNYPIFSGFIPYPIDLSKLTFKELIIKDKIIIFLGINKYSYNQKGISYFEKALKLIEEKYLDKVEIIITNTVPYPVYIDLYNKAHILLDQAFSRDQGYNALEAMAKGKVVFTGAENDFTEYYQITERVCVNALPDVDYLVKELSFLIENPNEIIAIGKRARAFVEKEHNYLKIAEKYLKTWKENLT
;
A
#
# COMPACT_ATOMS: atom_id res chain seq x y z
N MET A 1 -6.46 -19.17 -1.20
CA MET A 1 -6.44 -18.62 -2.58
C MET A 1 -5.16 -17.84 -2.78
N THR A 2 -5.04 -16.64 -2.22
CA THR A 2 -3.89 -15.73 -2.40
C THR A 2 -2.53 -16.37 -2.12
N LEU A 3 -2.31 -16.97 -0.95
CA LEU A 3 -0.99 -17.55 -0.64
C LEU A 3 -0.62 -18.71 -1.57
N LYS A 4 -1.62 -19.51 -1.99
CA LYS A 4 -1.42 -20.56 -3.00
C LYS A 4 -1.04 -19.92 -4.34
N PHE A 5 -1.76 -18.90 -4.77
CA PHE A 5 -1.48 -18.14 -5.98
C PHE A 5 -0.04 -17.59 -5.97
N TYR A 6 0.42 -16.95 -4.88
CA TYR A 6 1.80 -16.47 -4.77
C TYR A 6 2.84 -17.59 -4.88
N THR A 7 2.59 -18.75 -4.25
CA THR A 7 3.53 -19.89 -4.35
C THR A 7 3.61 -20.49 -5.76
N GLU A 8 2.54 -20.37 -6.54
CA GLU A 8 2.45 -20.84 -7.93
C GLU A 8 2.96 -19.80 -8.93
N ASN A 9 2.98 -18.52 -8.55
CA ASN A 9 3.37 -17.38 -9.39
C ASN A 9 4.50 -16.58 -8.71
N LYS A 10 5.70 -17.16 -8.62
CA LYS A 10 6.83 -16.61 -7.86
C LYS A 10 7.32 -15.24 -8.34
N GLU A 11 7.16 -14.95 -9.62
CA GLU A 11 7.51 -13.65 -10.21
C GLU A 11 6.46 -12.56 -9.94
N TYR A 12 5.30 -12.93 -9.40
CA TYR A 12 4.24 -11.98 -9.07
C TYR A 12 4.65 -11.11 -7.88
N LYS A 13 4.68 -9.79 -8.10
CA LYS A 13 4.99 -8.80 -7.06
C LYS A 13 4.04 -8.98 -5.88
N SER A 14 4.58 -9.39 -4.74
CA SER A 14 3.79 -9.68 -3.54
C SER A 14 4.66 -9.75 -2.30
N ILE A 15 4.00 -9.66 -1.13
CA ILE A 15 4.62 -9.87 0.19
C ILE A 15 5.30 -11.24 0.36
N TYR A 16 5.11 -12.18 -0.57
CA TYR A 16 5.78 -13.47 -0.58
C TYR A 16 7.16 -13.44 -1.24
N GLN A 17 7.45 -12.49 -2.14
CA GLN A 17 8.75 -12.42 -2.82
C GLN A 17 9.96 -12.34 -1.88
N PRO A 18 9.95 -11.54 -0.79
CA PRO A 18 11.09 -11.50 0.12
C PRO A 18 11.43 -12.86 0.75
N PHE A 19 10.42 -13.72 0.91
CA PHE A 19 10.65 -15.09 1.39
C PHE A 19 11.42 -15.95 0.39
N ILE A 20 11.22 -15.74 -0.91
CA ILE A 20 11.92 -16.46 -1.97
C ILE A 20 13.40 -16.07 -1.99
N GLU A 21 13.69 -14.78 -1.85
CA GLU A 21 15.05 -14.25 -1.80
C GLU A 21 15.80 -14.65 -0.53
N SER A 22 15.13 -14.53 0.63
CA SER A 22 15.73 -14.80 1.93
C SER A 22 14.72 -15.42 2.90
N PRO A 23 14.58 -16.76 2.88
CA PRO A 23 13.69 -17.48 3.78
C PRO A 23 13.98 -17.12 5.25
N SER A 24 12.94 -16.74 6.00
CA SER A 24 13.07 -16.38 7.42
C SER A 24 11.87 -16.85 8.25
N LYS A 25 12.04 -16.90 9.56
CA LYS A 25 10.96 -17.28 10.50
C LYS A 25 9.76 -16.33 10.45
N GLU A 26 9.93 -15.10 9.95
CA GLU A 26 8.84 -14.14 9.74
C GLU A 26 7.73 -14.72 8.86
N PHE A 27 8.08 -15.60 7.91
CA PHE A 27 7.14 -16.17 6.94
C PHE A 27 6.56 -17.51 7.37
N ASN A 28 6.90 -18.03 8.56
CA ASN A 28 6.42 -19.34 9.02
C ASN A 28 4.89 -19.45 9.03
N TRP A 29 4.19 -18.32 9.22
CA TRP A 29 2.74 -18.28 9.22
C TRP A 29 2.13 -18.61 7.85
N PHE A 30 2.82 -18.36 6.73
CA PHE A 30 2.34 -18.73 5.39
C PHE A 30 2.04 -20.23 5.32
N TYR A 31 2.91 -21.06 5.90
CA TYR A 31 2.75 -22.51 5.93
C TYR A 31 1.53 -22.98 6.73
N TYR A 32 1.08 -22.19 7.71
CA TYR A 32 -0.10 -22.57 8.50
C TYR A 32 -1.36 -22.64 7.65
N TYR A 33 -1.49 -21.79 6.63
CA TYR A 33 -2.63 -21.78 5.73
C TYR A 33 -2.72 -22.99 4.78
N PHE A 34 -1.62 -23.74 4.62
CA PHE A 34 -1.61 -24.99 3.84
C PHE A 34 -1.93 -26.23 4.68
N LYS A 35 -2.07 -26.10 6.01
CA LYS A 35 -2.45 -27.21 6.88
C LYS A 35 -3.88 -27.68 6.57
N LYS A 36 -4.14 -28.98 6.74
CA LYS A 36 -5.43 -29.64 6.45
C LYS A 36 -6.64 -28.90 7.03
N GLY A 37 -6.52 -28.33 8.24
CA GLY A 37 -7.59 -27.55 8.88
C GLY A 37 -7.98 -26.30 8.09
N HIS A 38 -7.01 -25.47 7.70
CA HIS A 38 -7.27 -24.27 6.89
C HIS A 38 -7.81 -24.62 5.50
N VAL A 39 -7.30 -25.68 4.88
CA VAL A 39 -7.83 -26.18 3.60
C VAL A 39 -9.29 -26.61 3.73
N LYS A 40 -9.67 -27.26 4.83
CA LYS A 40 -11.08 -27.64 5.10
C LYS A 40 -11.98 -26.42 5.26
N ILE A 41 -11.54 -25.40 6.01
CA ILE A 41 -12.27 -24.12 6.17
C ILE A 41 -12.43 -23.44 4.82
N HIS A 42 -11.36 -23.37 4.03
CA HIS A 42 -11.40 -22.76 2.71
C HIS A 42 -12.41 -23.46 1.80
N LYS A 43 -12.39 -24.79 1.72
CA LYS A 43 -13.38 -25.56 0.95
C LYS A 43 -14.81 -25.30 1.45
N TYR A 44 -15.01 -25.25 2.76
CA TYR A 44 -16.31 -24.94 3.34
C TYR A 44 -16.82 -23.56 2.89
N ILE A 45 -16.00 -22.51 3.01
CA ILE A 45 -16.35 -21.15 2.55
C ILE A 45 -16.74 -21.18 1.07
N MET A 46 -15.89 -21.77 0.22
CA MET A 46 -16.13 -21.82 -1.23
C MET A 46 -17.39 -22.57 -1.65
N SER A 47 -17.88 -23.51 -0.82
CA SER A 47 -19.08 -24.29 -1.10
C SER A 47 -20.35 -23.75 -0.46
N ASN A 48 -20.25 -22.80 0.48
CA ASN A 48 -21.40 -22.33 1.27
C ASN A 48 -21.65 -20.82 1.14
N PHE A 49 -20.69 -20.05 0.62
CA PHE A 49 -20.80 -18.60 0.52
C PHE A 49 -21.22 -18.21 -0.89
N ASN A 50 -22.12 -17.23 -1.00
CA ASN A 50 -22.64 -16.74 -2.27
C ASN A 50 -21.79 -15.63 -2.88
N GLY A 51 -20.73 -15.17 -2.20
CA GLY A 51 -19.90 -14.08 -2.70
C GLY A 51 -18.49 -14.01 -2.12
N LEU A 52 -17.56 -13.53 -2.95
CA LEU A 52 -16.15 -13.32 -2.66
C LEU A 52 -15.70 -11.99 -3.29
N ILE A 53 -15.37 -11.04 -2.43
CA ILE A 53 -15.04 -9.66 -2.81
C ILE A 53 -13.59 -9.36 -2.39
N PRO A 54 -12.63 -9.29 -3.32
CA PRO A 54 -11.31 -8.71 -3.02
C PRO A 54 -11.43 -7.20 -2.83
N THR A 55 -10.61 -6.68 -1.93
CA THR A 55 -10.57 -5.26 -1.56
C THR A 55 -9.27 -4.56 -1.91
N ASP A 56 -8.34 -5.30 -2.53
CA ASP A 56 -6.99 -4.88 -2.85
C ASP A 56 -6.50 -5.65 -4.10
N PHE A 57 -5.73 -5.01 -4.99
CA PHE A 57 -5.17 -5.66 -6.18
C PHE A 57 -4.22 -6.82 -5.84
N ASP A 58 -3.60 -6.81 -4.67
CA ASP A 58 -2.80 -7.94 -4.17
C ASP A 58 -3.63 -9.23 -4.08
N TYR A 59 -4.95 -9.13 -3.93
CA TYR A 59 -5.85 -10.29 -3.85
C TYR A 59 -6.59 -10.59 -5.14
N LEU A 60 -6.76 -9.61 -6.03
CA LEU A 60 -7.70 -9.67 -7.16
C LEU A 60 -7.42 -10.85 -8.09
N ASP A 61 -6.18 -10.98 -8.56
CA ASP A 61 -5.80 -12.04 -9.50
C ASP A 61 -5.95 -13.44 -8.93
N ALA A 62 -5.75 -13.58 -7.61
CA ALA A 62 -5.91 -14.85 -6.92
C ALA A 62 -7.37 -15.29 -6.78
N VAL A 63 -8.35 -14.40 -6.96
CA VAL A 63 -9.76 -14.69 -6.66
C VAL A 63 -10.72 -14.45 -7.83
N LYS A 64 -10.37 -13.63 -8.82
CA LYS A 64 -11.28 -13.20 -9.90
C LYS A 64 -11.88 -14.33 -10.75
N ASN A 65 -11.22 -15.49 -10.78
CA ASN A 65 -11.65 -16.66 -11.55
C ASN A 65 -12.50 -17.67 -10.73
N TYR A 66 -12.78 -17.38 -9.46
CA TYR A 66 -13.61 -18.27 -8.65
C TYR A 66 -15.10 -18.06 -8.94
N PRO A 67 -15.94 -19.12 -8.91
CA PRO A 67 -17.36 -19.02 -9.28
C PRO A 67 -18.18 -18.02 -8.47
N ILE A 68 -17.78 -17.79 -7.22
CA ILE A 68 -18.48 -16.88 -6.29
C ILE A 68 -17.87 -15.48 -6.29
N PHE A 69 -17.01 -15.14 -7.25
CA PHE A 69 -16.43 -13.79 -7.34
C PHE A 69 -17.53 -12.75 -7.56
N SER A 70 -17.60 -11.75 -6.68
CA SER A 70 -18.68 -10.74 -6.67
C SER A 70 -18.18 -9.32 -6.98
N GLY A 71 -17.12 -9.22 -7.79
CA GLY A 71 -16.50 -7.96 -8.14
C GLY A 71 -15.52 -7.43 -7.09
N PHE A 72 -14.81 -6.36 -7.46
CA PHE A 72 -13.83 -5.68 -6.62
C PHE A 72 -14.48 -4.49 -5.90
N ILE A 73 -14.22 -4.35 -4.59
CA ILE A 73 -14.66 -3.20 -3.79
C ILE A 73 -13.47 -2.71 -2.96
N PRO A 74 -12.87 -1.54 -3.26
CA PRO A 74 -11.66 -1.10 -2.58
C PRO A 74 -11.92 -0.69 -1.13
N TYR A 75 -10.85 -0.55 -0.34
CA TYR A 75 -10.95 -0.14 1.06
C TYR A 75 -11.67 1.21 1.24
N PRO A 76 -12.60 1.30 2.21
CA PRO A 76 -13.25 2.57 2.56
C PRO A 76 -12.33 3.46 3.42
N ILE A 77 -12.32 4.75 3.14
CA ILE A 77 -11.59 5.76 3.92
C ILE A 77 -12.57 6.79 4.47
N ASP A 78 -12.57 6.94 5.80
CA ASP A 78 -13.33 7.97 6.51
C ASP A 78 -12.54 9.29 6.52
N LEU A 79 -12.89 10.16 5.58
CA LEU A 79 -12.25 11.46 5.41
C LEU A 79 -12.62 12.47 6.50
N SER A 80 -13.64 12.21 7.33
CA SER A 80 -14.07 13.15 8.38
C SER A 80 -12.98 13.40 9.43
N LYS A 81 -12.06 12.45 9.59
CA LYS A 81 -10.92 12.51 10.53
C LYS A 81 -9.60 12.85 9.84
N LEU A 82 -9.60 13.02 8.52
CA LEU A 82 -8.41 13.20 7.69
C LEU A 82 -8.46 14.56 7.01
N THR A 83 -8.26 15.62 7.79
CA THR A 83 -8.23 16.98 7.28
C THR A 83 -7.11 17.14 6.25
N PHE A 84 -7.48 17.48 5.02
CA PHE A 84 -6.50 17.90 4.02
C PHE A 84 -5.98 19.30 4.37
N LYS A 85 -4.67 19.44 4.34
CA LYS A 85 -3.99 20.74 4.38
C LYS A 85 -3.02 20.76 3.21
N GLU A 86 -3.04 21.83 2.45
CA GLU A 86 -2.07 22.00 1.38
C GLU A 86 -0.65 21.93 1.97
N LEU A 87 0.19 21.11 1.34
CA LEU A 87 1.58 20.95 1.74
C LEU A 87 2.32 22.28 1.54
N ILE A 88 2.98 22.74 2.60
CA ILE A 88 3.88 23.90 2.54
C ILE A 88 5.29 23.40 2.84
N ILE A 89 6.13 23.35 1.82
CA ILE A 89 7.53 22.98 1.94
C ILE A 89 8.32 24.29 2.07
N LYS A 90 8.81 24.60 3.27
CA LYS A 90 9.57 25.83 3.54
C LYS A 90 11.07 25.60 3.33
N ASP A 91 11.66 24.75 4.17
CA ASP A 91 13.11 24.59 4.26
C ASP A 91 13.54 23.20 3.79
N LYS A 92 13.12 22.15 4.52
CA LYS A 92 13.48 20.77 4.24
C LYS A 92 12.27 19.94 3.82
N ILE A 93 12.54 18.93 2.98
CA ILE A 93 11.58 17.89 2.65
C ILE A 93 11.67 16.81 3.73
N ILE A 94 10.57 16.62 4.46
CA ILE A 94 10.48 15.62 5.52
C ILE A 94 10.05 14.28 4.90
N ILE A 95 10.93 13.28 4.99
CA ILE A 95 10.70 11.92 4.51
C ILE A 95 10.53 11.00 5.72
N PHE A 96 9.45 10.24 5.76
CA PHE A 96 9.12 9.36 6.89
C PHE A 96 9.10 7.89 6.49
N LEU A 97 9.83 7.07 7.26
CA LEU A 97 9.81 5.62 7.20
C LEU A 97 9.37 5.05 8.55
N GLY A 98 8.15 4.52 8.57
CA GLY A 98 7.57 3.87 9.74
C GLY A 98 7.82 2.37 9.74
N ILE A 99 8.77 1.89 10.54
CA ILE A 99 9.13 0.47 10.59
C ILE A 99 8.22 -0.29 11.57
N ASN A 100 7.58 -1.34 11.06
CA ASN A 100 6.98 -2.38 11.88
C ASN A 100 7.87 -3.62 11.82
N LYS A 101 8.45 -4.02 12.96
CA LYS A 101 9.38 -5.16 13.02
C LYS A 101 8.77 -6.50 12.57
N TYR A 102 7.45 -6.64 12.60
CA TYR A 102 6.74 -7.87 12.24
C TYR A 102 6.48 -8.02 10.73
N SER A 103 6.67 -6.94 9.96
CA SER A 103 6.46 -6.91 8.52
C SER A 103 7.65 -6.30 7.78
N TYR A 104 8.84 -6.30 8.40
CA TYR A 104 10.01 -5.58 7.91
C TYR A 104 10.42 -6.09 6.52
N ASN A 105 10.50 -7.40 6.33
CA ASN A 105 10.86 -7.98 5.04
C ASN A 105 9.69 -7.90 4.07
N GLN A 106 8.47 -8.22 4.52
CA GLN A 106 7.25 -8.15 3.70
C GLN A 106 7.02 -6.77 3.08
N LYS A 107 7.38 -5.69 3.77
CA LYS A 107 7.25 -4.31 3.26
C LYS A 107 8.45 -3.84 2.44
N GLY A 108 9.56 -4.60 2.40
CA GLY A 108 10.79 -4.19 1.73
C GLY A 108 11.53 -3.04 2.42
N ILE A 109 11.44 -2.97 3.75
CA ILE A 109 12.01 -1.85 4.54
C ILE A 109 13.52 -1.68 4.32
N SER A 110 14.25 -2.78 4.15
CA SER A 110 15.70 -2.74 3.90
C SER A 110 16.08 -1.99 2.62
N TYR A 111 15.23 -2.00 1.59
CA TYR A 111 15.44 -1.23 0.36
C TYR A 111 15.26 0.27 0.62
N PHE A 112 14.24 0.64 1.39
CA PHE A 112 14.02 2.03 1.80
C PHE A 112 15.14 2.56 2.69
N GLU A 113 15.62 1.79 3.68
CA GLU A 113 16.73 2.23 4.55
C GLU A 113 18.02 2.48 3.75
N LYS A 114 18.34 1.59 2.80
CA LYS A 114 19.50 1.77 1.90
C LYS A 114 19.35 3.02 1.02
N ALA A 115 18.17 3.22 0.43
CA ALA A 115 17.89 4.39 -0.39
C ALA A 115 17.96 5.69 0.43
N LEU A 116 17.39 5.70 1.63
CA LEU A 116 17.42 6.85 2.53
C LEU A 116 18.85 7.24 2.94
N LYS A 117 19.73 6.27 3.19
CA LYS A 117 21.14 6.54 3.48
C LYS A 117 21.82 7.33 2.35
N LEU A 118 21.61 6.89 1.10
CA LEU A 118 22.16 7.57 -0.08
C LEU A 118 21.54 8.96 -0.31
N ILE A 119 20.24 9.10 -0.01
CA ILE A 119 19.54 10.39 -0.09
C ILE A 119 20.05 11.36 0.97
N GLU A 120 20.30 10.90 2.20
CA GLU A 120 20.86 11.71 3.27
C GLU A 120 22.24 12.24 2.91
N GLU A 121 23.12 11.36 2.41
CA GLU A 121 24.47 11.72 1.97
C GLU A 121 24.45 12.73 0.81
N LYS A 122 23.49 12.61 -0.13
CA LYS A 122 23.38 13.48 -1.31
C LYS A 122 22.68 14.82 -1.05
N TYR A 123 21.75 14.89 -0.10
CA TYR A 123 20.84 16.03 0.09
C TYR A 123 20.74 16.52 1.54
N LEU A 124 21.79 16.36 2.35
CA LEU A 124 21.82 16.64 3.79
C LEU A 124 21.08 17.93 4.22
N ASP A 125 21.28 19.02 3.49
CA ASP A 125 20.68 20.33 3.81
C ASP A 125 19.25 20.52 3.30
N LYS A 126 18.77 19.64 2.41
CA LYS A 126 17.44 19.71 1.79
C LYS A 126 16.43 18.72 2.36
N VAL A 127 16.88 17.70 3.10
CA VAL A 127 15.98 16.67 3.65
C VAL A 127 16.08 16.55 5.16
N GLU A 128 14.97 16.15 5.77
CA GLU A 128 14.90 15.62 7.13
C GLU A 128 14.34 14.20 7.04
N ILE A 129 15.08 13.21 7.51
CA ILE A 129 14.69 11.81 7.46
C ILE A 129 14.25 11.37 8.85
N ILE A 130 13.01 10.91 8.97
CA ILE A 130 12.43 10.42 10.21
C ILE A 130 12.20 8.92 10.06
N ILE A 131 12.95 8.12 10.81
CA ILE A 131 12.78 6.67 10.89
C ILE A 131 12.31 6.30 12.30
N THR A 132 11.25 5.50 12.39
CA THR A 132 10.75 4.98 13.66
C THR A 132 10.69 3.46 13.62
N ASN A 133 10.81 2.79 14.77
CA ASN A 133 10.71 1.34 14.84
C ASN A 133 9.73 0.91 15.95
N THR A 134 8.57 0.41 15.53
CA THR A 134 7.55 -0.21 16.41
C THR A 134 7.20 0.67 17.62
N VAL A 135 6.88 1.94 17.36
CA VAL A 135 6.52 2.93 18.39
C VAL A 135 5.01 2.95 18.65
N PRO A 136 4.54 3.46 19.82
CA PRO A 136 3.12 3.65 20.08
C PRO A 136 2.44 4.53 19.03
N TYR A 137 1.17 4.24 18.73
CA TYR A 137 0.42 4.95 17.69
C TYR A 137 0.38 6.48 17.84
N PRO A 138 0.21 7.08 19.05
CA PRO A 138 0.27 8.53 19.19
C PRO A 138 1.60 9.14 18.75
N VAL A 139 2.72 8.47 19.05
CA VAL A 139 4.06 8.90 18.61
C VAL A 139 4.20 8.76 17.11
N TYR A 140 3.71 7.64 16.56
CA TYR A 140 3.73 7.37 15.12
C TYR A 140 2.99 8.46 14.33
N ILE A 141 1.73 8.75 14.72
CA ILE A 141 0.86 9.64 13.95
C ILE A 141 1.35 11.09 13.99
N ASP A 142 1.98 11.53 15.10
CA ASP A 142 2.57 12.86 15.21
C ASP A 142 3.74 13.05 14.24
N LEU A 143 4.61 12.05 14.10
CA LEU A 143 5.74 12.07 13.16
C LEU A 143 5.28 11.95 11.71
N TYR A 144 4.38 11.00 11.46
CA TYR A 144 3.71 10.81 10.19
C TYR A 144 3.05 12.10 9.68
N ASN A 145 2.39 12.87 10.56
CA ASN A 145 1.67 14.07 10.15
C ASN A 145 2.60 15.20 9.68
N LYS A 146 3.85 15.24 10.17
CA LYS A 146 4.87 16.20 9.75
C LYS A 146 5.43 15.90 8.35
N ALA A 147 5.40 14.65 7.92
CA ALA A 147 6.04 14.21 6.68
C ALA A 147 5.40 14.80 5.42
N HIS A 148 6.22 15.02 4.39
CA HIS A 148 5.77 15.33 3.03
C HIS A 148 5.72 14.06 2.17
N ILE A 149 6.71 13.18 2.37
CA ILE A 149 6.86 11.90 1.66
C ILE A 149 6.84 10.76 2.68
N LEU A 150 6.08 9.70 2.38
CA LEU A 150 6.03 8.48 3.16
C LEU A 150 6.53 7.29 2.35
N LEU A 151 7.30 6.44 3.01
CA LEU A 151 7.74 5.15 2.48
C LEU A 151 6.91 4.05 3.17
N ASP A 152 6.00 3.41 2.44
CA ASP A 152 5.08 2.41 3.01
C ASP A 152 5.49 0.98 2.66
N GLN A 153 5.44 0.60 1.38
CA GLN A 153 5.58 -0.81 0.95
C GLN A 153 6.17 -0.92 -0.46
N ALA A 154 7.19 -1.76 -0.65
CA ALA A 154 7.81 -2.04 -1.96
C ALA A 154 7.32 -3.34 -2.61
N PHE A 155 6.64 -4.22 -1.87
CA PHE A 155 6.14 -5.52 -2.35
C PHE A 155 4.60 -5.60 -2.35
N SER A 156 3.94 -4.48 -2.61
CA SER A 156 2.48 -4.42 -2.82
C SER A 156 2.15 -3.91 -4.22
N ARG A 157 0.93 -4.23 -4.67
CA ARG A 157 0.36 -3.76 -5.94
C ARG A 157 -0.66 -2.65 -5.77
N ASP A 158 -1.25 -2.53 -4.57
CA ASP A 158 -2.19 -1.49 -4.18
C ASP A 158 -1.74 -0.78 -2.89
N GLN A 159 -2.56 0.16 -2.44
CA GLN A 159 -2.38 0.95 -1.22
C GLN A 159 -3.18 0.38 -0.05
N GLY A 160 -2.47 0.03 1.03
CA GLY A 160 -3.10 -0.25 2.33
C GLY A 160 -3.53 1.03 3.06
N TYR A 161 -4.24 0.88 4.19
CA TYR A 161 -4.76 2.01 4.98
C TYR A 161 -3.72 3.08 5.32
N ASN A 162 -2.49 2.69 5.68
CA ASN A 162 -1.44 3.65 6.03
C ASN A 162 -1.11 4.60 4.86
N ALA A 163 -1.04 4.06 3.65
CA ALA A 163 -0.82 4.82 2.42
C ALA A 163 -2.05 5.63 2.03
N LEU A 164 -3.24 5.04 2.06
CA LEU A 164 -4.49 5.71 1.73
C LEU A 164 -4.78 6.90 2.67
N GLU A 165 -4.53 6.77 3.97
CA GLU A 165 -4.66 7.89 4.92
C GLU A 165 -3.65 9.01 4.66
N ALA A 166 -2.46 8.68 4.14
CA ALA A 166 -1.40 9.65 3.85
C ALA A 166 -1.76 10.42 2.59
N MET A 167 -2.18 9.70 1.56
CA MET A 167 -2.74 10.25 0.33
C MET A 167 -3.94 11.14 0.63
N ALA A 168 -4.84 10.72 1.52
CA ALA A 168 -5.98 11.51 1.97
C ALA A 168 -5.55 12.81 2.68
N LYS A 169 -4.38 12.83 3.32
CA LYS A 169 -3.82 14.05 3.93
C LYS A 169 -2.97 14.87 2.94
N GLY A 170 -2.96 14.49 1.66
CA GLY A 170 -2.25 15.19 0.61
C GLY A 170 -0.75 14.91 0.56
N LYS A 171 -0.30 13.76 1.07
CA LYS A 171 1.12 13.39 1.11
C LYS A 171 1.50 12.51 -0.08
N VAL A 172 2.76 12.56 -0.49
CA VAL A 172 3.31 11.61 -1.47
C VAL A 172 3.64 10.31 -0.75
N VAL A 173 3.28 9.17 -1.34
CA VAL A 173 3.53 7.85 -0.75
C VAL A 173 4.21 6.95 -1.77
N PHE A 174 5.24 6.24 -1.32
CA PHE A 174 5.88 5.13 -2.02
C PHE A 174 5.20 3.84 -1.58
N THR A 175 4.38 3.27 -2.47
CA THR A 175 3.47 2.15 -2.22
C THR A 175 3.19 1.38 -3.51
N GLY A 176 2.31 0.39 -3.50
CA GLY A 176 1.93 -0.33 -4.72
C GLY A 176 1.07 0.55 -5.63
N ALA A 177 1.43 0.66 -6.90
CA ALA A 177 0.62 1.31 -7.94
C ALA A 177 1.01 0.78 -9.32
N GLU A 178 0.89 -0.54 -9.46
CA GLU A 178 1.26 -1.27 -10.68
C GLU A 178 0.35 -0.92 -11.87
N ASN A 179 0.69 -1.41 -13.07
CA ASN A 179 -0.04 -1.06 -14.29
C ASN A 179 -1.53 -1.47 -14.25
N ASP A 180 -1.87 -2.60 -13.63
CA ASP A 180 -3.25 -3.03 -13.43
C ASP A 180 -4.05 -2.07 -12.55
N PHE A 181 -3.42 -1.52 -11.51
CA PHE A 181 -3.99 -0.47 -10.67
C PHE A 181 -4.24 0.81 -11.49
N THR A 182 -3.25 1.29 -12.25
CA THR A 182 -3.39 2.53 -13.03
C THR A 182 -4.40 2.39 -14.17
N GLU A 183 -4.44 1.24 -14.84
CA GLU A 183 -5.41 0.92 -15.89
C GLU A 183 -6.84 0.87 -15.33
N TYR A 184 -7.05 0.17 -14.22
CA TYR A 184 -8.38 0.03 -13.61
C TYR A 184 -8.97 1.38 -13.20
N TYR A 185 -8.17 2.24 -12.57
CA TYR A 185 -8.60 3.56 -12.14
C TYR A 185 -8.46 4.66 -13.22
N GLN A 186 -7.99 4.31 -14.42
CA GLN A 186 -7.77 5.23 -15.54
C GLN A 186 -6.87 6.42 -15.16
N ILE A 187 -5.79 6.13 -14.43
CA ILE A 187 -4.88 7.14 -13.90
C ILE A 187 -3.93 7.59 -15.00
N THR A 188 -4.07 8.84 -15.44
CA THR A 188 -3.20 9.47 -16.44
C THR A 188 -2.04 10.26 -15.82
N GLU A 189 -2.19 10.66 -14.55
CA GLU A 189 -1.18 11.37 -13.78
C GLU A 189 -0.99 10.70 -12.43
N ARG A 190 0.27 10.51 -12.01
CA ARG A 190 0.57 9.74 -10.80
C ARG A 190 -0.06 10.35 -9.53
N VAL A 191 -0.76 9.50 -8.78
CA VAL A 191 -1.39 9.82 -7.48
C VAL A 191 -0.52 9.39 -6.29
N CYS A 192 0.44 8.49 -6.54
CA CYS A 192 1.48 8.03 -5.62
C CYS A 192 2.68 7.55 -6.44
N VAL A 193 3.75 7.11 -5.79
CA VAL A 193 4.91 6.50 -6.44
C VAL A 193 4.81 4.99 -6.31
N ASN A 194 4.83 4.26 -7.43
CA ASN A 194 4.90 2.80 -7.40
C ASN A 194 6.28 2.38 -6.89
N ALA A 195 6.38 1.93 -5.65
CA ALA A 195 7.65 1.53 -5.07
C ALA A 195 8.09 0.16 -5.59
N LEU A 196 9.37 0.04 -5.93
CA LEU A 196 10.00 -1.21 -6.34
C LEU A 196 11.09 -1.59 -5.31
N PRO A 197 11.36 -2.89 -5.09
CA PRO A 197 12.47 -3.35 -4.27
C PRO A 197 13.81 -3.17 -5.02
N ASP A 198 14.11 -1.94 -5.39
CA ASP A 198 15.30 -1.53 -6.14
C ASP A 198 15.81 -0.22 -5.57
N VAL A 199 17.02 -0.25 -5.00
CA VAL A 199 17.61 0.91 -4.30
C VAL A 199 17.87 2.05 -5.27
N ASP A 200 18.37 1.78 -6.46
CA ASP A 200 18.73 2.82 -7.44
C ASP A 200 17.47 3.49 -7.98
N TYR A 201 16.42 2.71 -8.24
CA TYR A 201 15.10 3.22 -8.59
C TYR A 201 14.53 4.14 -7.49
N LEU A 202 14.56 3.69 -6.23
CA LEU A 202 14.04 4.45 -5.10
C LEU A 202 14.83 5.76 -4.90
N VAL A 203 16.16 5.72 -5.01
CA VAL A 203 17.02 6.91 -4.95
C VAL A 203 16.69 7.87 -6.10
N LYS A 204 16.45 7.36 -7.31
CA LYS A 204 16.07 8.18 -8.46
C LYS A 204 14.74 8.89 -8.25
N GLU A 205 13.69 8.19 -7.82
CA GLU A 205 12.37 8.78 -7.56
C GLU A 205 12.43 9.80 -6.41
N LEU A 206 13.13 9.47 -5.32
CA LEU A 206 13.32 10.41 -4.20
C LEU A 206 14.11 11.64 -4.64
N SER A 207 15.21 11.46 -5.38
CA SER A 207 16.01 12.56 -5.93
C SER A 207 15.16 13.49 -6.79
N PHE A 208 14.36 12.93 -7.69
CA PHE A 208 13.47 13.69 -8.55
C PHE A 208 12.50 14.54 -7.71
N LEU A 209 11.87 13.98 -6.68
CA LEU A 209 10.93 14.72 -5.83
C LEU A 209 11.64 15.82 -5.01
N ILE A 210 12.85 15.54 -4.53
CA ILE A 210 13.66 16.51 -3.78
C ILE A 210 14.08 17.69 -4.65
N GLU A 211 14.42 17.42 -5.91
CA GLU A 211 14.82 18.42 -6.90
C GLU A 211 13.61 19.20 -7.47
N ASN A 212 12.40 18.65 -7.33
CA ASN A 212 11.16 19.21 -7.87
C ASN A 212 10.06 19.28 -6.80
N PRO A 213 10.20 20.09 -5.74
CA PRO A 213 9.26 20.12 -4.60
C PRO A 213 7.83 20.50 -4.99
N ASN A 214 7.63 21.26 -6.08
CA ASN A 214 6.30 21.55 -6.61
C ASN A 214 5.55 20.28 -7.06
N GLU A 215 6.28 19.26 -7.50
CA GLU A 215 5.69 17.98 -7.90
C GLU A 215 5.23 17.18 -6.66
N ILE A 216 5.87 17.34 -5.50
CA ILE A 216 5.37 16.78 -4.24
C ILE A 216 3.99 17.35 -3.92
N ILE A 217 3.82 18.66 -4.06
CA ILE A 217 2.55 19.36 -3.83
C ILE A 217 1.50 18.90 -4.86
N ALA A 218 1.89 18.80 -6.14
CA ALA A 218 1.00 18.37 -7.21
C ALA A 218 0.50 16.92 -7.02
N ILE A 219 1.41 15.97 -6.75
CA ILE A 219 1.04 14.59 -6.43
C ILE A 219 0.13 14.57 -5.20
N GLY A 220 0.46 15.31 -4.14
CA GLY A 220 -0.37 15.37 -2.93
C GLY A 220 -1.81 15.78 -3.20
N LYS A 221 -2.03 16.77 -4.08
CA LYS A 221 -3.38 17.18 -4.52
C LYS A 221 -4.09 16.06 -5.30
N ARG A 222 -3.39 15.41 -6.23
CA ARG A 222 -3.95 14.28 -7.00
C ARG A 222 -4.26 13.08 -6.11
N ALA A 223 -3.39 12.78 -5.13
CA ALA A 223 -3.57 11.74 -4.14
C ALA A 223 -4.86 11.96 -3.32
N ARG A 224 -5.07 13.19 -2.83
CA ARG A 224 -6.30 13.55 -2.12
C ARG A 224 -7.54 13.32 -2.99
N ALA A 225 -7.52 13.84 -4.21
CA ALA A 225 -8.65 13.73 -5.14
C ALA A 225 -8.96 12.27 -5.49
N PHE A 226 -7.93 11.43 -5.66
CA PHE A 226 -8.07 10.00 -5.89
C PHE A 226 -8.79 9.32 -4.72
N VAL A 227 -8.36 9.54 -3.47
CA VAL A 227 -9.00 8.93 -2.30
C VAL A 227 -10.46 9.41 -2.13
N GLU A 228 -10.72 10.70 -2.36
CA GLU A 228 -12.10 11.25 -2.34
C GLU A 228 -13.02 10.61 -3.38
N LYS A 229 -12.48 10.31 -4.57
CA LYS A 229 -13.26 9.74 -5.67
C LYS A 229 -13.49 8.24 -5.46
N GLU A 230 -12.42 7.49 -5.22
CA GLU A 230 -12.41 6.02 -5.32
C GLU A 230 -12.59 5.30 -3.98
N HIS A 231 -12.25 5.96 -2.85
CA HIS A 231 -12.23 5.34 -1.52
C HIS A 231 -13.21 5.98 -0.52
N ASN A 232 -14.11 6.87 -0.94
CA ASN A 232 -15.08 7.46 -0.03
C ASN A 232 -15.94 6.38 0.66
N TYR A 233 -15.86 6.31 2.01
CA TYR A 233 -16.49 5.24 2.78
C TYR A 233 -18.00 5.07 2.56
N LEU A 234 -18.75 6.14 2.30
CA LEU A 234 -20.19 6.06 2.03
C LEU A 234 -20.45 5.40 0.68
N LYS A 235 -19.74 5.82 -0.38
CA LYS A 235 -19.85 5.20 -1.72
C LYS A 235 -19.44 3.73 -1.69
N ILE A 236 -18.42 3.39 -0.90
CA ILE A 236 -17.98 2.01 -0.72
C ILE A 236 -19.03 1.18 0.04
N ALA A 237 -19.64 1.72 1.10
CA ALA A 237 -20.73 1.06 1.80
C ALA A 237 -21.93 0.81 0.88
N GLU A 238 -22.28 1.76 0.01
CA GLU A 238 -23.32 1.59 -1.01
C GLU A 238 -23.00 0.45 -1.99
N LYS A 239 -21.73 0.33 -2.44
CA LYS A 239 -21.28 -0.80 -3.27
C LYS A 239 -21.48 -2.14 -2.54
N TYR A 240 -21.07 -2.24 -1.27
CA TYR A 240 -21.29 -3.44 -0.48
C TYR A 240 -22.78 -3.79 -0.33
N LEU A 241 -23.64 -2.80 -0.04
CA LEU A 241 -25.08 -3.02 0.08
C LEU A 241 -25.70 -3.49 -1.25
N LYS A 242 -25.25 -2.93 -2.37
CA LYS A 242 -25.68 -3.35 -3.70
C LYS A 242 -25.27 -4.80 -3.97
N THR A 243 -23.99 -5.12 -3.81
CA THR A 243 -23.47 -6.48 -4.01
C THR A 243 -24.15 -7.48 -3.09
N TRP A 244 -24.39 -7.14 -1.82
CA TRP A 244 -25.11 -8.01 -0.88
C TRP A 244 -26.53 -8.33 -1.39
N LYS A 245 -27.29 -7.30 -1.80
CA LYS A 245 -28.66 -7.49 -2.32
C LYS A 245 -28.71 -8.33 -3.58
N GLU A 246 -27.71 -8.21 -4.45
CA GLU A 246 -27.60 -8.99 -5.70
C GLU A 246 -27.28 -10.47 -5.44
N ASN A 247 -26.76 -10.83 -4.25
CA ASN A 247 -26.36 -12.19 -3.88
C ASN A 247 -27.26 -12.83 -2.80
N LEU A 248 -28.47 -12.30 -2.56
CA LEU A 248 -29.44 -12.83 -1.59
C LEU A 248 -30.18 -14.12 -2.03
N THR A 249 -29.86 -14.66 -3.21
CA THR A 249 -30.47 -15.86 -3.77
C THR A 249 -29.76 -17.15 -3.37
#